data_AF-A0A924NAY6-F1
#
_entry.id   AF-A0A924NAY6-F1
#
_cell.length_a   1.000
_cell.length_b   1.000
_cell.length_c   1.000
_cell.angle_alpha   90.00
_cell.angle_beta   90.00
_cell.angle_gamma   90.00
#
_symmetry.space_group_name_H-M   'P 1'
#
loop_
_entity.id
_entity.type
_entity.pdbx_description
1 polymer ?
#
loop_
_entity_poly.entity_id
_entity_poly.type
_entity_poly.pdbx_seq_one_letter_code
_entity_poly.pdbx_strand_id
1 'polypeptide(L)'
;QSMGEIEKAEPDDLGVTFGGSASKGHQVTLARHDSLAKIFGTSDTHQADDLLMHCVKVLRADEAGDGGKSNDELHFMVSIIRDLAPKDAIERMLTVQMAATHVATIRAARRLAHSDNLHQVNAHYVGFNKLARTFAVQIEAMRKHRTGGKQTVVVQHVNVSDGGQAIVGNVTRGGAGV
;
A
#
# COMPACT_ATOMS: atom_id res chain seq x y z
N GLN A 1 -7.10 16.54 14.18
CA GLN A 1 -7.20 16.31 12.73
C GLN A 1 -8.50 15.56 12.50
N SER A 2 -9.48 16.20 11.86
CA SER A 2 -10.73 15.55 11.50
C SER A 2 -10.42 14.41 10.53
N MET A 3 -10.90 13.20 10.83
CA MET A 3 -11.11 12.21 9.77
C MET A 3 -11.97 12.92 8.73
N GLY A 4 -11.43 13.13 7.51
CA GLY A 4 -12.24 13.62 6.40
C GLY A 4 -13.44 12.71 6.25
N GLU A 5 -14.61 13.27 5.91
CA GLU A 5 -15.80 12.50 5.60
C GLU A 5 -15.40 11.35 4.66
N ILE A 6 -15.59 10.12 5.12
CA ILE A 6 -15.46 8.97 4.24
C ILE A 6 -16.65 9.09 3.31
N GLU A 7 -16.42 9.67 2.13
CA GLU A 7 -17.35 9.67 1.03
C GLU A 7 -17.83 8.22 0.89
N LYS A 8 -19.13 7.98 1.05
CA LYS A 8 -19.69 6.64 0.86
C LYS A 8 -19.23 6.20 -0.51
N ALA A 9 -18.48 5.10 -0.59
CA ALA A 9 -18.23 4.46 -1.86
C ALA A 9 -19.59 4.30 -2.54
N GLU A 10 -19.79 4.99 -3.67
CA GLU A 10 -20.87 4.58 -4.56
C GLU A 10 -20.70 3.08 -4.79
N PRO A 11 -21.77 2.32 -5.07
CA PRO A 11 -21.63 0.96 -5.57
C PRO A 11 -21.03 1.00 -6.98
N ASP A 12 -19.82 1.56 -7.09
CA ASP A 12 -18.97 1.57 -8.25
C ASP A 12 -18.41 0.16 -8.30
N ASP A 13 -19.22 -0.70 -8.94
CA ASP A 13 -18.77 -1.92 -9.57
C ASP A 13 -17.35 -1.64 -10.07
N LEU A 14 -16.35 -2.37 -9.55
CA LEU A 14 -14.97 -2.33 -10.01
C LEU A 14 -14.87 -2.36 -11.54
N GLY A 15 -15.96 -2.72 -12.22
CA GLY A 15 -16.07 -2.91 -13.63
C GLY A 15 -15.29 -4.17 -14.02
N VAL A 16 -15.00 -5.00 -13.02
CA VAL A 16 -14.21 -6.22 -13.05
C VAL A 16 -14.82 -7.14 -12.00
N THR A 17 -15.28 -8.30 -12.46
CA THR A 17 -15.68 -9.41 -11.60
C THR A 17 -14.72 -10.56 -11.83
N PHE A 18 -14.36 -11.24 -10.74
CA PHE A 18 -13.46 -12.38 -10.75
C PHE A 18 -14.30 -13.64 -10.51
N GLY A 19 -14.06 -14.65 -11.33
CA GLY A 19 -14.67 -15.96 -11.21
C GLY A 19 -13.67 -17.07 -11.50
N GLY A 20 -14.09 -18.30 -11.30
CA GLY A 20 -13.24 -19.47 -11.53
C GLY A 20 -12.25 -19.72 -10.39
N SER A 21 -11.21 -20.50 -10.66
CA SER A 21 -10.30 -20.98 -9.62
C SER A 21 -8.91 -21.28 -10.17
N ALA A 22 -7.93 -21.44 -9.28
CA ALA A 22 -6.59 -21.87 -9.66
C ALA A 22 -6.57 -23.23 -10.42
N SER A 23 -7.57 -24.10 -10.23
CA SER A 23 -7.66 -25.39 -10.92
C SER A 23 -8.42 -25.35 -12.25
N LYS A 24 -9.34 -24.40 -12.42
CA LYS A 24 -10.20 -24.26 -13.63
C LYS A 24 -9.82 -23.07 -14.52
N GLY A 25 -8.82 -22.30 -14.10
CA GLY A 25 -8.49 -20.99 -14.67
C GLY A 25 -9.27 -19.87 -13.98
N HIS A 26 -8.62 -18.72 -13.81
CA HIS A 26 -9.28 -17.50 -13.37
C HIS A 26 -9.99 -16.86 -14.56
N GLN A 27 -11.26 -16.54 -14.40
CA GLN A 27 -12.07 -15.82 -15.36
C GLN A 27 -12.22 -14.37 -14.87
N VAL A 28 -11.89 -13.43 -15.73
CA VAL A 28 -12.02 -12.00 -15.44
C VAL A 28 -13.07 -11.45 -16.38
N THR A 29 -14.19 -11.00 -15.84
CA THR A 29 -15.26 -10.38 -16.62
C THR A 29 -15.21 -8.88 -16.44
N LEU A 30 -15.04 -8.14 -17.53
CA LEU A 30 -14.92 -6.70 -17.52
C LEU A 30 -16.24 -6.05 -17.94
N ALA A 31 -16.73 -5.09 -17.16
CA ALA A 31 -17.87 -4.25 -17.53
C ALA A 31 -17.53 -3.33 -18.72
N ARG A 32 -16.26 -2.93 -18.84
CA ARG A 32 -15.70 -2.17 -19.96
C ARG A 32 -14.31 -2.69 -20.30
N HIS A 33 -13.94 -2.63 -21.58
CA HIS A 33 -12.63 -3.08 -22.05
C HIS A 33 -11.46 -2.36 -21.35
N ASP A 34 -11.67 -1.14 -20.85
CA ASP A 34 -10.64 -0.33 -20.18
C ASP A 34 -10.67 -0.37 -18.65
N SER A 35 -11.51 -1.21 -18.03
CA SER A 35 -11.65 -1.26 -16.56
C SER A 35 -10.33 -1.57 -15.85
N LEU A 36 -9.59 -2.60 -16.29
CA LEU A 36 -8.29 -2.95 -15.68
C LEU A 36 -7.24 -1.85 -15.91
N ALA A 37 -7.19 -1.33 -17.13
CA ALA A 37 -6.31 -0.22 -17.49
C ALA A 37 -6.53 1.00 -16.57
N LYS A 38 -7.79 1.33 -16.27
CA LYS A 38 -8.15 2.39 -15.30
C LYS A 38 -7.72 2.08 -13.88
N ILE A 39 -7.95 0.86 -13.40
CA ILE A 39 -7.57 0.44 -12.04
C ILE A 39 -6.07 0.59 -11.81
N PHE A 40 -5.26 0.16 -12.78
CA PHE A 40 -3.80 0.27 -12.70
C PHE A 40 -3.27 1.62 -13.24
N GLY A 41 -4.13 2.54 -13.68
CA GLY A 41 -3.71 3.85 -14.19
C GLY A 41 -2.75 3.78 -15.41
N THR A 42 -2.91 2.79 -16.29
CA THR A 42 -2.09 2.60 -17.49
C THR A 42 -2.95 2.58 -18.75
N SER A 43 -2.41 3.02 -19.89
CA SER A 43 -3.04 2.84 -21.20
C SER A 43 -2.64 1.51 -21.87
N ASP A 44 -1.65 0.80 -21.32
CA ASP A 44 -1.18 -0.48 -21.81
C ASP A 44 -2.00 -1.61 -21.16
N THR A 45 -2.90 -2.20 -21.94
CA THR A 45 -3.79 -3.28 -21.47
C THR A 45 -3.01 -4.55 -21.12
N HIS A 46 -1.92 -4.85 -21.81
CA HIS A 46 -1.08 -6.02 -21.48
C HIS A 46 -0.39 -5.82 -20.13
N GLN A 47 0.11 -4.61 -19.86
CA GLN A 47 0.65 -4.28 -18.55
C GLN A 47 -0.42 -4.39 -17.45
N ALA A 48 -1.66 -3.97 -17.72
CA ALA A 48 -2.76 -4.10 -16.76
C ALA A 48 -3.07 -5.57 -16.45
N ASP A 49 -3.09 -6.44 -17.47
CA ASP A 49 -3.28 -7.87 -17.31
C ASP A 49 -2.12 -8.52 -16.52
N ASP A 50 -0.87 -8.15 -16.82
CA ASP A 50 0.30 -8.65 -16.11
C ASP A 50 0.31 -8.24 -14.63
N LEU A 51 -0.09 -7.00 -14.32
CA LEU A 51 -0.21 -6.51 -12.94
C LEU A 51 -1.33 -7.23 -12.18
N LEU A 52 -2.46 -7.51 -12.83
CA LEU A 52 -3.51 -8.36 -12.26
C LEU A 52 -2.97 -9.77 -11.97
N MET A 53 -2.22 -10.34 -12.90
CA MET A 53 -1.61 -11.66 -12.70
C MET A 53 -0.58 -11.67 -11.57
N HIS A 54 0.09 -10.56 -11.29
CA HIS A 54 0.93 -10.43 -10.09
C HIS A 54 0.10 -10.48 -8.80
N CYS A 55 -1.09 -9.88 -8.78
CA CYS A 55 -2.02 -10.01 -7.65
C CYS A 55 -2.46 -11.48 -7.45
N VAL A 56 -2.78 -12.19 -8.52
CA VAL A 56 -3.16 -13.61 -8.45
C VAL A 56 -2.02 -14.48 -7.91
N LYS A 57 -0.78 -14.25 -8.38
CA LYS A 57 0.40 -15.07 -8.04
C LYS A 57 0.77 -15.05 -6.54
N VAL A 58 0.34 -14.06 -5.78
CA VAL A 58 0.64 -13.96 -4.32
C VAL A 58 -0.44 -14.58 -3.43
N LEU A 59 -1.54 -15.04 -4.03
CA LEU A 59 -2.66 -15.67 -3.34
C LEU A 59 -2.53 -17.19 -3.36
N ARG A 60 -3.13 -17.85 -2.37
CA ARG A 60 -3.33 -19.30 -2.39
C ARG A 60 -4.40 -19.65 -3.42
N ALA A 61 -4.40 -20.91 -3.85
CA ALA A 61 -5.35 -21.43 -4.81
C ALA A 61 -6.83 -21.24 -4.41
N ASP A 62 -7.11 -21.23 -3.10
CA ASP A 62 -8.44 -21.06 -2.51
C ASP A 62 -8.83 -19.60 -2.19
N GLU A 63 -7.93 -18.65 -2.43
CA GLU A 63 -8.12 -17.22 -2.17
C GLU A 63 -8.27 -16.40 -3.46
N ALA A 64 -7.92 -16.98 -4.60
CA ALA A 64 -7.88 -16.30 -5.90
C ALA A 64 -9.16 -16.50 -6.74
N GLY A 65 -10.20 -17.16 -6.20
CA GLY A 65 -11.39 -17.53 -6.96
C GLY A 65 -12.69 -17.56 -6.16
N ASP A 66 -13.80 -17.80 -6.85
CA ASP A 66 -15.18 -17.75 -6.31
C ASP A 66 -15.64 -19.07 -5.65
N GLY A 67 -14.87 -20.14 -5.81
CA GLY A 67 -15.23 -21.49 -5.35
C GLY A 67 -14.84 -21.82 -3.90
N GLY A 68 -14.22 -20.88 -3.17
CA GLY A 68 -13.69 -21.10 -1.82
C GLY A 68 -14.52 -20.43 -0.71
N LYS A 69 -14.39 -20.91 0.54
CA LYS A 69 -14.88 -20.21 1.74
C LYS A 69 -14.02 -18.98 2.09
N SER A 70 -12.91 -18.77 1.39
CA SER A 70 -12.06 -17.61 1.59
C SER A 70 -12.68 -16.46 0.81
N ASN A 71 -12.93 -15.35 1.50
CA ASN A 71 -13.30 -14.08 0.87
C ASN A 71 -12.31 -13.79 -0.27
N ASP A 72 -12.81 -13.29 -1.40
CA ASP A 72 -12.02 -13.03 -2.60
C ASP A 72 -10.92 -11.98 -2.32
N GLU A 73 -9.72 -12.45 -1.97
CA GLU A 73 -8.56 -11.60 -1.68
C GLU A 73 -8.07 -10.89 -2.94
N LEU A 74 -8.33 -11.45 -4.13
CA LEU A 74 -8.02 -10.81 -5.40
C LEU A 74 -8.86 -9.55 -5.57
N HIS A 75 -10.17 -9.67 -5.33
CA HIS A 75 -11.08 -8.51 -5.32
C HIS A 75 -10.62 -7.43 -4.35
N PHE A 76 -10.25 -7.82 -3.12
CA PHE A 76 -9.71 -6.87 -2.14
C PHE A 76 -8.46 -6.16 -2.66
N MET A 77 -7.47 -6.91 -3.18
CA MET A 77 -6.23 -6.33 -3.70
C MET A 77 -6.50 -5.33 -4.83
N VAL A 78 -7.36 -5.69 -5.78
CA VAL A 78 -7.70 -4.85 -6.93
C VAL A 78 -8.48 -3.60 -6.49
N SER A 79 -9.42 -3.74 -5.53
CA SER A 79 -10.13 -2.61 -4.94
C SER A 79 -9.18 -1.60 -4.30
N ILE A 80 -8.22 -2.06 -3.50
CA ILE A 80 -7.26 -1.16 -2.87
C ILE A 80 -6.34 -0.50 -3.90
N ILE A 81 -5.94 -1.21 -4.96
CA ILE A 81 -5.10 -0.62 -6.02
C ILE A 81 -5.86 0.49 -6.76
N ARG A 82 -7.15 0.28 -7.06
CA ARG A 82 -8.04 1.31 -7.62
C ARG A 82 -8.06 2.54 -6.70
N ASP A 83 -8.28 2.33 -5.41
CA ASP A 83 -8.39 3.44 -4.43
C ASP A 83 -7.06 4.18 -4.24
N LEU A 84 -5.92 3.47 -4.38
CA LEU A 84 -4.59 4.10 -4.36
C LEU A 84 -4.32 4.93 -5.62
N ALA A 85 -5.02 4.66 -6.73
CA ALA A 85 -4.98 5.42 -7.98
C ALA A 85 -3.53 5.69 -8.47
N PRO A 86 -2.78 4.65 -8.87
CA PRO A 86 -1.39 4.79 -9.29
C PRO A 86 -1.25 5.69 -10.52
N LYS A 87 -0.31 6.64 -10.47
CA LYS A 87 -0.15 7.69 -11.50
C LYS A 87 0.92 7.40 -12.55
N ASP A 88 1.85 6.49 -12.24
CA ASP A 88 2.96 6.13 -13.12
C ASP A 88 3.41 4.68 -12.89
N ALA A 89 4.41 4.24 -13.66
CA ALA A 89 4.91 2.87 -13.62
C ALA A 89 5.47 2.45 -12.25
N ILE A 90 6.07 3.37 -11.50
CA ILE A 90 6.61 3.08 -10.16
C ILE A 90 5.46 2.91 -9.18
N GLU A 91 4.48 3.82 -9.20
CA GLU A 91 3.28 3.68 -8.37
C GLU A 91 2.50 2.40 -8.68
N ARG A 92 2.42 1.98 -9.94
CA ARG A 92 1.79 0.70 -10.33
C ARG A 92 2.43 -0.50 -9.65
N MET A 93 3.76 -0.60 -9.69
CA MET A 93 4.47 -1.69 -9.03
C MET A 93 4.34 -1.60 -7.50
N LEU A 94 4.45 -0.39 -6.95
CA LEU A 94 4.39 -0.17 -5.50
C LEU A 94 3.01 -0.47 -4.92
N THR A 95 1.93 -0.09 -5.60
CA THR A 95 0.55 -0.37 -5.16
C THR A 95 0.25 -1.87 -5.14
N VAL A 96 0.66 -2.62 -6.17
CA VAL A 96 0.58 -4.09 -6.18
C VAL A 96 1.36 -4.70 -5.01
N GLN A 97 2.59 -4.22 -4.77
CA GLN A 97 3.43 -4.71 -3.67
C GLN A 97 2.84 -4.36 -2.29
N MET A 98 2.22 -3.19 -2.14
CA MET A 98 1.57 -2.75 -0.91
C MET A 98 0.34 -3.60 -0.59
N ALA A 99 -0.51 -3.89 -1.58
CA ALA A 99 -1.65 -4.79 -1.42
C ALA A 99 -1.18 -6.19 -0.98
N ALA A 100 -0.16 -6.74 -1.65
CA ALA A 100 0.40 -8.05 -1.29
C ALA A 100 1.01 -8.06 0.12
N THR A 101 1.69 -6.98 0.51
CA THR A 101 2.29 -6.80 1.84
C THR A 101 1.21 -6.72 2.90
N HIS A 102 0.09 -6.03 2.64
CA HIS A 102 -1.05 -5.98 3.53
C HIS A 102 -1.64 -7.37 3.78
N VAL A 103 -1.97 -8.10 2.71
CA VAL A 103 -2.49 -9.47 2.81
C VAL A 103 -1.53 -10.38 3.59
N ALA A 104 -0.23 -10.30 3.32
CA ALA A 104 0.78 -11.05 4.08
C ALA A 104 0.81 -10.66 5.57
N THR A 105 0.64 -9.38 5.89
CA THR A 105 0.58 -8.86 7.27
C THR A 105 -0.62 -9.44 8.01
N ILE A 106 -1.81 -9.44 7.39
CA ILE A 106 -3.03 -10.01 7.97
C ILE A 106 -2.88 -11.52 8.19
N ARG A 107 -2.28 -12.25 7.24
CA ARG A 107 -1.95 -13.68 7.40
C ARG A 107 -0.98 -13.91 8.56
N ALA A 108 0.04 -13.07 8.72
CA ALA A 108 1.00 -13.17 9.83
C ALA A 108 0.33 -12.88 11.18
N ALA A 109 -0.53 -11.85 11.25
CA ALA A 109 -1.32 -11.53 12.43
C ALA A 109 -2.24 -12.70 12.83
N ARG A 110 -2.91 -13.32 11.85
CA ARG A 110 -3.74 -14.51 12.09
C ARG A 110 -2.91 -15.66 12.68
N ARG A 111 -1.74 -15.98 12.12
CA ARG A 111 -0.87 -17.04 12.67
C ARG A 111 -0.40 -16.72 14.09
N LEU A 112 -0.09 -15.45 14.37
CA LEU A 112 0.27 -14.99 15.72
C LEU A 112 -0.89 -15.21 16.70
N ALA A 113 -2.12 -14.88 16.32
CA ALA A 113 -3.31 -15.06 17.17
C ALA A 113 -3.65 -16.53 17.48
N HIS A 114 -3.19 -17.48 16.65
CA HIS A 114 -3.44 -18.92 16.82
C HIS A 114 -2.17 -19.68 17.26
N SER A 115 -1.23 -18.99 17.90
CA SER A 115 0.00 -19.62 18.39
C SER A 115 -0.22 -20.30 19.74
N ASP A 116 0.15 -21.57 19.85
CA ASP A 116 -0.07 -22.38 21.06
C ASP A 116 1.17 -22.45 21.98
N ASN A 117 2.31 -21.95 21.51
CA ASN A 117 3.56 -21.96 22.27
C ASN A 117 4.46 -20.77 21.95
N LEU A 118 5.42 -20.53 22.84
CA LEU A 118 6.31 -19.37 22.77
C LEU A 118 7.16 -19.33 21.49
N HIS A 119 7.56 -20.49 20.95
CA HIS A 119 8.35 -20.53 19.72
C HIS A 119 7.52 -20.05 18.52
N GLN A 120 6.26 -20.48 18.40
CA GLN A 120 5.34 -20.01 17.35
C GLN A 120 5.04 -18.51 17.50
N VAL A 121 4.77 -18.05 18.72
CA VAL A 121 4.56 -16.61 19.01
C VAL A 121 5.76 -15.80 18.51
N ASN A 122 6.98 -16.20 18.88
CA ASN A 122 8.20 -15.50 18.47
C ASN A 122 8.38 -15.49 16.95
N ALA A 123 8.22 -16.64 16.29
CA ALA A 123 8.37 -16.75 14.84
C ALA A 123 7.36 -15.86 14.07
N HIS A 124 6.09 -15.90 14.47
CA HIS A 124 5.02 -15.14 13.81
C HIS A 124 5.06 -13.65 14.14
N TYR A 125 5.41 -13.28 15.38
CA TYR A 125 5.60 -11.89 15.79
C TYR A 125 6.72 -11.20 15.00
N VAL A 126 7.84 -11.89 14.77
CA VAL A 126 8.95 -11.35 13.96
C VAL A 126 8.50 -11.11 12.52
N GLY A 127 7.78 -12.06 11.92
CA GLY A 127 7.24 -11.92 10.56
C GLY A 127 6.26 -10.75 10.44
N PHE A 128 5.27 -10.70 11.34
CA PHE A 128 4.29 -9.61 11.41
C PHE A 128 4.96 -8.24 11.52
N ASN A 129 5.89 -8.07 12.47
CA ASN A 129 6.56 -6.79 12.67
C ASN A 129 7.42 -6.36 11.48
N LYS A 130 8.07 -7.29 10.78
CA LYS A 130 8.82 -6.96 9.57
C LYS A 130 7.90 -6.44 8.48
N LEU A 131 6.78 -7.12 8.22
CA LEU A 131 5.80 -6.72 7.21
C LEU A 131 5.12 -5.38 7.56
N ALA A 132 4.74 -5.18 8.82
CA ALA A 132 4.17 -3.91 9.28
C ALA A 132 5.14 -2.74 9.10
N ARG A 133 6.44 -2.94 9.41
CA ARG A 133 7.48 -1.92 9.13
C ARG A 133 7.66 -1.69 7.63
N THR A 134 7.67 -2.75 6.82
CA THR A 134 7.73 -2.63 5.35
C THR A 134 6.57 -1.81 4.82
N PHE A 135 5.35 -2.06 5.29
CA PHE A 135 4.17 -1.30 4.89
C PHE A 135 4.30 0.19 5.21
N ALA A 136 4.78 0.53 6.42
CA ALA A 136 5.05 1.93 6.78
C ALA A 136 6.10 2.59 5.86
N VAL A 137 7.17 1.87 5.51
CA VAL A 137 8.19 2.35 4.56
C VAL A 137 7.61 2.54 3.15
N GLN A 138 6.74 1.64 2.69
CA GLN A 138 6.08 1.78 1.39
C GLN A 138 5.16 3.00 1.34
N ILE A 139 4.42 3.29 2.42
CA ILE A 139 3.61 4.50 2.56
C ILE A 139 4.48 5.75 2.45
N GLU A 140 5.60 5.81 3.17
CA GLU A 140 6.52 6.95 3.10
C GLU A 140 7.18 7.08 1.72
N ALA A 141 7.54 5.97 1.08
CA ALA A 141 8.06 5.96 -0.28
C ALA A 141 7.02 6.51 -1.28
N MET A 142 5.77 6.08 -1.18
CA MET A 142 4.68 6.59 -2.03
C MET A 142 4.42 8.09 -1.81
N ARG A 143 4.38 8.54 -0.55
CA ARG A 143 4.22 9.96 -0.22
C ARG A 143 5.37 10.79 -0.78
N LYS A 144 6.61 10.33 -0.61
CA LYS A 144 7.81 11.01 -1.12
C LYS A 144 7.83 11.06 -2.66
N HIS A 145 7.44 9.97 -3.31
CA HIS A 145 7.33 9.89 -4.77
C HIS A 145 6.32 10.92 -5.30
N ARG A 146 5.14 10.99 -4.67
CA ARG A 146 4.07 11.94 -5.04
C ARG A 146 4.39 13.40 -4.81
N THR A 147 5.14 13.71 -3.75
CA THR A 147 5.54 15.10 -3.43
C THR A 147 6.86 15.50 -4.09
N GLY A 148 7.44 14.61 -4.91
CA GLY A 148 8.72 14.85 -5.60
C GLY A 148 9.90 15.00 -4.64
N GLY A 149 9.79 14.45 -3.43
CA GLY A 149 10.82 14.57 -2.38
C GLY A 149 11.09 16.01 -1.92
N LYS A 150 10.22 16.97 -2.25
CA LYS A 150 10.39 18.37 -1.84
C LYS A 150 10.16 18.48 -0.34
N GLN A 151 11.23 18.69 0.42
CA GLN A 151 11.12 19.22 1.76
C GLN A 151 10.71 20.69 1.64
N THR A 152 9.42 20.98 1.80
CA THR A 152 8.92 22.35 1.82
C THR A 152 9.45 23.05 3.08
N VAL A 153 10.58 23.75 2.95
CA VAL A 153 11.05 24.68 4.00
C VAL A 153 10.18 25.92 3.92
N VAL A 154 9.24 26.05 4.86
CA VAL A 154 8.46 27.28 5.02
C VAL A 154 9.38 28.32 5.66
N VAL A 155 9.90 29.25 4.85
CA VAL A 155 10.68 30.39 5.35
C VAL A 155 9.70 31.38 5.98
N GLN A 156 9.53 31.28 7.29
CA GLN A 156 8.89 32.33 8.07
C GLN A 156 9.93 33.43 8.29
N HIS A 157 9.80 34.55 7.57
CA HIS A 157 10.64 35.73 7.82
C HIS A 157 10.31 36.25 9.24
N VAL A 158 11.19 35.97 10.19
CA VAL A 158 11.16 36.62 11.51
C VAL A 158 11.89 37.95 11.35
N ASN A 159 11.18 39.06 11.49
CA ASN A 159 11.78 40.37 11.45
C ASN A 159 12.55 40.59 12.76
N VAL A 160 13.87 40.61 12.70
CA VAL A 160 14.71 40.81 13.88
C VAL A 160 14.96 42.32 14.00
N SER A 161 14.35 42.95 15.00
CA SER A 161 14.62 44.36 15.33
C SER A 161 16.05 44.54 15.82
N ASP A 162 16.59 45.76 15.66
CA ASP A 162 17.95 46.15 16.02
C ASP A 162 18.37 45.61 17.40
N GLY A 163 19.21 44.57 17.40
CA GLY A 163 19.75 43.93 18.60
C GLY A 163 19.48 42.44 18.77
N GLY A 164 18.62 41.81 17.96
CA GLY A 164 18.45 40.35 17.98
C GLY A 164 19.46 39.63 17.09
N GLN A 165 20.09 38.56 17.59
CA GLN A 165 20.87 37.63 16.76
C GLN A 165 20.11 36.32 16.59
N ALA A 166 19.78 35.98 15.34
CA ALA A 166 19.26 34.68 14.98
C ALA A 166 20.41 33.78 14.51
N ILE A 167 20.67 32.70 15.25
CA ILE A 167 21.64 31.67 14.83
C ILE A 167 20.92 30.65 13.96
N VAL A 168 21.37 30.46 12.73
CA VAL A 168 20.87 29.42 11.83
C VAL A 168 21.99 28.43 11.52
N GLY A 169 21.90 27.21 12.08
CA GLY A 169 22.88 26.14 11.92
C GLY A 169 22.72 25.02 12.94
N ASN A 170 23.30 23.84 12.69
CA ASN A 170 23.25 22.71 13.63
C ASN A 170 24.12 23.04 14.86
N VAL A 171 23.50 23.43 15.98
CA VAL A 171 24.21 23.86 17.19
C VAL A 171 24.69 22.64 17.99
N THR A 172 25.94 22.25 17.79
CA THR A 172 26.67 21.42 18.76
C THR A 172 27.20 22.34 19.85
N ARG A 173 26.59 22.31 21.05
CA ARG A 173 27.15 22.99 22.23
C ARG A 173 28.43 22.26 22.66
N GLY A 174 29.57 22.69 22.11
CA GLY A 174 30.88 22.31 22.62
C GLY A 174 31.10 23.00 23.97
N GLY A 175 30.95 22.24 25.05
CA GLY A 175 31.37 22.69 26.38
C GLY A 175 32.89 22.69 26.48
N ALA A 176 33.49 23.87 26.51
CA ALA A 176 34.72 24.15 27.26
C ALA A 176 34.26 24.98 28.48
N GLY A 177 34.53 24.63 29.73
CA GLY A 177 35.79 24.15 30.26
C GLY A 177 36.44 25.29 31.03
N VAL A 178 36.03 25.47 32.29
CA VAL A 178 36.85 25.95 33.42
C VAL A 178 36.40 25.18 34.66
#